data_AF-W2K6I7-F1
#
_entry.id   AF-W2K6I7-F1
#
_cell.length_a   1.000
_cell.length_b   1.000
_cell.length_c   1.000
_cell.angle_alpha   90.00
_cell.angle_beta   90.00
_cell.angle_gamma   90.00
#
_symmetry.space_group_name_H-M   'P 1'
#
loop_
_entity.id
_entity.type
_entity.pdbx_description
1 polymer ?
#
loop_
_entity_poly.entity_id
_entity_poly.type
_entity_poly.pdbx_seq_one_letter_code
_entity_poly.pdbx_strand_id
1 'polypeptide(L)'
;MARHAISLLMLATAPVTATKIQAVNLCNGTMELHIGSHGDPITIAQGAGHSLELTDGSNAAYRYGASYQATQAEFANVDSSTWYDISIIPAGNTGPGSCSSLEDCKAVTGGSGFNVAMMIVPSSGGGPSSTETCRVLRCLHDGCEDAYHFPDQDARTHSCSAEIEFQVIFCAENAPETTSDSAADYWVKAGNSTGSGSTSDSSGGSSNSSSQSNSNSDVESQSATTPEPSSNKEKTVSTGSEDSSGTSALVYVAAGVAAAVVALVAAAFVFKRRHAIAFWWETRNYQKHEPRSSDELGFVRISDDAMI
;
A
#
# COMPACT_ATOMS: atom_id res chain seq x y z
N MET A 1 26.64 31.21 54.69
CA MET A 1 27.07 30.57 53.44
C MET A 1 25.95 29.65 52.98
N ALA A 2 25.11 30.09 52.04
CA ALA A 2 24.01 29.29 51.51
C ALA A 2 24.54 28.41 50.39
N ARG A 3 24.43 27.08 50.56
CA ARG A 3 24.77 26.10 49.53
C ARG A 3 23.60 26.00 48.57
N HIS A 4 23.75 26.52 47.36
CA HIS A 4 22.80 26.28 46.28
C HIS A 4 22.98 24.86 45.75
N ALA A 5 21.98 24.01 45.96
CA ALA A 5 21.88 22.71 45.34
C ALA A 5 21.47 22.92 43.86
N ILE A 6 22.39 22.64 42.94
CA ILE A 6 22.11 22.61 41.51
C ILE A 6 21.34 21.31 41.24
N SER A 7 20.03 21.41 41.06
CA SER A 7 19.22 20.30 40.53
C SER A 7 19.56 20.11 39.06
N LEU A 8 20.23 18.99 38.75
CA LEU A 8 20.53 18.57 37.39
C LEU A 8 19.26 17.97 36.78
N LEU A 9 18.56 18.76 35.96
CA LEU A 9 17.38 18.30 35.23
C LEU A 9 17.85 17.42 34.05
N MET A 10 17.77 16.10 34.21
CA MET A 10 17.94 15.15 33.11
C MET A 10 16.76 15.28 32.15
N LEU A 11 16.97 15.90 30.99
CA LEU A 11 16.00 15.83 29.89
C LEU A 11 16.04 14.41 29.32
N ALA A 12 15.01 13.61 29.60
CA ALA A 12 14.79 12.35 28.92
C ALA A 12 14.43 12.65 27.45
N THR A 13 15.32 12.31 26.53
CA THR A 13 15.01 12.31 25.09
C THR A 13 14.10 11.11 24.81
N ALA A 14 12.83 11.37 24.49
CA ALA A 14 11.95 10.32 23.98
C ALA A 14 12.54 9.77 22.67
N PRO A 15 12.53 8.44 22.45
CA PRO A 15 12.96 7.88 21.19
C PRO A 15 12.06 8.43 20.07
N VAL A 16 12.67 8.91 19.00
CA VAL A 16 11.93 9.23 17.76
C VAL A 16 11.56 7.90 17.12
N THR A 17 10.27 7.58 17.06
CA THR A 17 9.77 6.44 16.31
C THR A 17 9.89 6.75 14.81
N ALA A 18 10.67 5.95 14.11
CA ALA A 18 10.81 6.01 12.67
C ALA A 18 10.60 4.60 12.08
N THR A 19 9.84 4.54 10.99
CA THR A 19 9.65 3.31 10.24
C THR A 19 10.86 3.09 9.36
N LYS A 20 11.40 1.86 9.39
CA LYS A 20 12.54 1.50 8.56
C LYS A 20 12.07 0.96 7.23
N ILE A 21 12.66 1.50 6.17
CA ILE A 21 12.37 1.13 4.79
C ILE A 21 13.68 0.76 4.14
N GLN A 22 13.74 -0.39 3.48
CA GLN A 22 14.88 -0.81 2.69
C GLN A 22 14.50 -0.77 1.20
N ALA A 23 15.09 0.16 0.47
CA ALA A 23 14.98 0.18 -1.00
C ALA A 23 15.95 -0.85 -1.58
N VAL A 24 15.46 -1.76 -2.40
CA VAL A 24 16.24 -2.83 -3.03
C VAL A 24 16.21 -2.70 -4.54
N ASN A 25 17.39 -2.71 -5.17
CA ASN A 25 17.51 -2.64 -6.62
C ASN A 25 17.69 -4.05 -7.21
N LEU A 26 16.67 -4.58 -7.88
CA LEU A 26 16.79 -5.79 -8.73
C LEU A 26 16.81 -5.46 -10.22
N CYS A 27 16.88 -4.17 -10.58
CA CYS A 27 17.03 -3.75 -11.96
C CYS A 27 18.43 -4.09 -12.49
N ASN A 28 18.54 -4.20 -13.82
CA ASN A 28 19.85 -4.36 -14.44
C ASN A 28 20.69 -3.08 -14.25
N GLY A 29 21.88 -3.23 -13.69
CA GLY A 29 22.78 -2.11 -13.43
C GLY A 29 22.38 -1.26 -12.22
N THR A 30 22.90 -0.04 -12.19
CA THR A 30 22.78 0.86 -11.05
C THR A 30 21.49 1.69 -11.12
N MET A 31 20.74 1.71 -10.02
CA MET A 31 19.52 2.50 -9.87
C MET A 31 19.81 3.85 -9.21
N GLU A 32 19.08 4.88 -9.66
CA GLU A 32 19.00 6.18 -8.99
C GLU A 32 17.66 6.27 -8.26
N LEU A 33 17.69 6.11 -6.94
CA LEU A 33 16.53 6.27 -6.07
C LEU A 33 16.30 7.76 -5.82
N HIS A 34 15.13 8.25 -6.22
CA HIS A 34 14.66 9.59 -5.86
C HIS A 34 13.59 9.50 -4.78
N ILE A 35 13.64 10.46 -3.84
CA ILE A 35 12.74 10.55 -2.70
C ILE A 35 12.06 11.93 -2.74
N GLY A 36 10.73 11.96 -2.82
CA GLY A 36 9.97 13.21 -2.89
C GLY A 36 10.37 14.10 -4.08
N SER A 37 10.19 15.41 -3.94
CA SER A 37 10.32 16.36 -5.06
C SER A 37 11.71 16.99 -5.24
N HIS A 38 12.62 16.83 -4.28
CA HIS A 38 13.90 17.53 -4.25
C HIS A 38 15.00 16.67 -3.63
N GLY A 39 16.19 16.68 -4.21
CA GLY A 39 17.38 16.03 -3.67
C GLY A 39 18.22 15.32 -4.73
N ASP A 40 19.50 15.13 -4.40
CA ASP A 40 20.37 14.26 -5.20
C ASP A 40 19.90 12.80 -5.06
N PRO A 41 19.92 12.02 -6.15
CA PRO A 41 19.52 10.63 -6.09
C PRO A 41 20.48 9.80 -5.22
N ILE A 42 19.94 8.78 -4.57
CA ILE A 42 20.73 7.74 -3.91
C ILE A 42 21.02 6.64 -4.92
N THR A 43 22.29 6.40 -5.16
CA THR A 43 22.74 5.35 -6.08
C THR A 43 22.74 3.98 -5.40
N ILE A 44 22.02 3.00 -5.96
CA ILE A 44 21.94 1.63 -5.44
C ILE A 44 22.40 0.66 -6.53
N ALA A 45 23.48 -0.08 -6.28
CA ALA A 45 23.97 -1.09 -7.21
C ALA A 45 22.97 -2.25 -7.39
N GLN A 46 23.04 -2.96 -8.51
CA GLN A 46 22.22 -4.15 -8.75
C GLN A 46 22.41 -5.18 -7.62
N GLY A 47 21.31 -5.74 -7.12
CA GLY A 47 21.27 -6.69 -6.01
C GLY A 47 21.55 -6.09 -4.64
N ALA A 48 21.77 -4.78 -4.55
CA ALA A 48 22.03 -4.09 -3.28
C ALA A 48 20.77 -3.42 -2.72
N GLY A 49 20.83 -3.12 -1.42
CA GLY A 49 19.80 -2.42 -0.66
C GLY A 49 20.34 -1.16 0.00
N HIS A 50 19.44 -0.21 0.25
CA HIS A 50 19.73 1.01 0.99
C HIS A 50 18.67 1.22 2.07
N SER A 51 19.11 1.46 3.31
CA SER A 51 18.22 1.68 4.44
C SER A 51 17.83 3.15 4.54
N LEU A 52 16.55 3.40 4.76
CA LEU A 52 15.89 4.69 4.90
C LEU A 52 15.06 4.67 6.18
N GLU A 53 14.84 5.84 6.74
CA GLU A 53 13.97 6.03 7.90
C GLU A 53 12.91 7.08 7.56
N LEU A 54 11.65 6.74 7.85
CA LEU A 54 10.53 7.66 7.76
C LEU A 54 10.09 8.02 9.18
N THR A 55 10.31 9.25 9.61
CA THR A 55 9.94 9.70 10.95
C THR A 55 8.42 9.79 11.12
N ASP A 56 7.92 9.62 12.35
CA ASP A 56 6.50 9.87 12.62
C ASP A 56 6.06 11.29 12.23
N GLY A 57 4.88 11.42 11.65
CA GLY A 57 4.35 12.68 11.10
C GLY A 57 4.95 13.11 9.76
N SER A 58 5.65 12.22 9.05
CA SER A 58 6.24 12.51 7.73
C SER A 58 5.78 11.53 6.65
N ASN A 59 5.95 11.91 5.40
CA ASN A 59 5.60 11.13 4.23
C ASN A 59 6.71 11.21 3.16
N ALA A 60 6.79 10.19 2.31
CA ALA A 60 7.76 10.11 1.23
C ALA A 60 7.22 9.28 0.07
N ALA A 61 7.61 9.66 -1.15
CA ALA A 61 7.41 8.87 -2.36
C ALA A 61 8.77 8.44 -2.91
N TYR A 62 8.96 7.14 -3.08
CA TYR A 62 10.20 6.52 -3.57
C TYR A 62 10.02 6.08 -5.03
N ARG A 63 10.93 6.48 -5.91
CA ARG A 63 10.87 6.12 -7.33
C ARG A 63 12.25 5.90 -7.95
N TYR A 64 12.29 5.09 -9.01
CA TYR A 64 13.48 4.95 -9.84
C TYR A 64 13.49 6.06 -10.90
N GLY A 65 14.48 6.95 -10.77
CA GLY A 65 14.77 8.01 -11.73
C GLY A 65 14.02 9.30 -11.41
N ALA A 66 14.48 10.40 -12.00
CA ALA A 66 13.98 11.73 -11.65
C ALA A 66 12.52 11.97 -12.10
N SER A 67 12.07 11.26 -13.13
CA SER A 67 10.75 11.43 -13.74
C SER A 67 9.62 11.19 -12.74
N TYR A 68 8.65 12.10 -12.68
CA TYR A 68 7.39 11.87 -11.97
C TYR A 68 6.42 10.99 -12.78
N GLN A 69 6.77 10.61 -14.02
CA GLN A 69 6.07 9.58 -14.81
C GLN A 69 6.68 8.20 -14.50
N ALA A 70 6.68 7.83 -13.24
CA ALA A 70 7.31 6.62 -12.74
C ALA A 70 6.39 5.93 -11.73
N THR A 71 6.57 4.62 -11.58
CA THR A 71 5.94 3.86 -10.50
C THR A 71 6.47 4.39 -9.16
N GLN A 72 5.59 4.76 -8.25
CA GLN A 72 5.95 5.32 -6.94
C GLN A 72 5.53 4.39 -5.82
N ALA A 73 6.41 4.19 -4.84
CA ALA A 73 6.04 3.64 -3.54
C ALA A 73 5.83 4.82 -2.58
N GLU A 74 4.60 5.01 -2.13
CA GLU A 74 4.22 6.13 -1.28
C GLU A 74 4.05 5.63 0.15
N PHE A 75 4.57 6.39 1.11
CA PHE A 75 4.49 6.09 2.54
C PHE A 75 4.13 7.34 3.33
N ALA A 76 3.34 7.16 4.39
CA ALA A 76 3.10 8.18 5.40
C ALA A 76 3.04 7.56 6.79
N ASN A 77 3.81 8.12 7.73
CA ASN A 77 3.72 7.75 9.13
C ASN A 77 2.85 8.75 9.88
N VAL A 78 1.76 8.27 10.45
CA VAL A 78 0.80 9.08 11.21
C VAL A 78 0.28 8.27 12.38
N ASP A 79 0.33 8.84 13.57
CA ASP A 79 -0.26 8.28 14.79
C ASP A 79 0.12 6.80 15.01
N SER A 80 1.43 6.48 14.94
CA SER A 80 1.96 5.11 15.07
C SER A 80 1.47 4.09 14.04
N SER A 81 0.92 4.55 12.92
CA SER A 81 0.60 3.72 11.76
C SER A 81 1.44 4.14 10.56
N THR A 82 1.93 3.16 9.81
CA THR A 82 2.55 3.38 8.50
C THR A 82 1.52 3.08 7.44
N TRP A 83 1.09 4.13 6.73
CA TRP A 83 0.27 4.04 5.54
C TRP A 83 1.17 3.91 4.33
N TYR A 84 0.78 3.08 3.37
CA TYR A 84 1.57 2.84 2.18
C TYR A 84 0.71 2.40 1.01
N ASP A 85 1.17 2.70 -0.19
CA ASP A 85 0.56 2.28 -1.44
C ASP A 85 1.57 2.33 -2.59
N ILE A 86 1.17 1.76 -3.73
CA ILE A 86 1.87 1.94 -5.00
C ILE A 86 1.01 2.85 -5.86
N SER A 87 1.62 3.83 -6.51
CA SER A 87 0.94 4.74 -7.43
C SER A 87 1.56 4.66 -8.82
N ILE A 88 0.67 4.50 -9.81
CA ILE A 88 1.00 4.63 -11.24
C ILE A 88 0.14 5.72 -11.89
N ILE A 89 -0.35 6.68 -11.10
CA ILE A 89 -1.16 7.78 -11.61
C ILE A 89 -0.30 8.61 -12.59
N PRO A 90 -0.68 8.71 -13.86
CA PRO A 90 0.00 9.58 -14.81
C PRO A 90 -0.05 11.04 -14.35
N ALA A 91 1.11 11.70 -14.20
CA ALA A 91 1.18 13.10 -13.78
C ALA A 91 1.49 14.08 -14.93
N GLY A 92 1.94 13.58 -16.08
CA GLY A 92 2.42 14.29 -17.27
C GLY A 92 2.83 15.76 -17.06
N ASN A 93 2.29 16.65 -17.90
CA ASN A 93 2.59 18.09 -17.85
C ASN A 93 1.61 18.89 -16.97
N THR A 94 0.43 18.34 -16.69
CA THR A 94 -0.70 19.08 -16.09
C THR A 94 -1.19 18.49 -14.77
N GLY A 95 -0.61 17.39 -14.29
CA GLY A 95 -1.14 16.59 -13.19
C GLY A 95 -2.44 15.85 -13.57
N PRO A 96 -2.85 14.85 -12.78
CA PRO A 96 -4.01 14.00 -13.09
C PRO A 96 -5.36 14.72 -12.97
N GLY A 97 -5.44 15.84 -12.23
CA GLY A 97 -6.70 16.53 -11.97
C GLY A 97 -7.72 15.59 -11.33
N SER A 98 -8.92 15.50 -11.93
CA SER A 98 -10.00 14.61 -11.51
C SER A 98 -10.28 13.51 -12.53
N CYS A 99 -9.25 13.05 -13.26
CA CYS A 99 -9.40 11.89 -14.14
C CYS A 99 -9.91 10.66 -13.37
N SER A 100 -10.66 9.81 -14.06
CA SER A 100 -11.49 8.75 -13.45
C SER A 100 -11.08 7.32 -13.83
N SER A 101 -10.04 7.19 -14.66
CA SER A 101 -9.47 5.90 -15.05
C SER A 101 -8.02 6.10 -15.50
N LEU A 102 -7.24 5.02 -15.55
CA LEU A 102 -5.85 5.08 -16.04
C LEU A 102 -5.77 5.67 -17.46
N GLU A 103 -6.64 5.23 -18.36
CA GLU A 103 -6.68 5.72 -19.75
C GLU A 103 -7.03 7.21 -19.81
N ASP A 104 -8.02 7.63 -19.02
CA ASP A 104 -8.41 9.03 -18.90
C ASP A 104 -7.25 9.88 -18.36
N CYS A 105 -6.57 9.43 -17.31
CA CYS A 105 -5.39 10.13 -16.77
C CYS A 105 -4.25 10.21 -17.79
N LYS A 106 -4.01 9.16 -18.58
CA LYS A 106 -3.03 9.20 -19.67
C LYS A 106 -3.42 10.21 -20.75
N ALA A 107 -4.70 10.27 -21.10
CA ALA A 107 -5.22 11.22 -22.08
C ALA A 107 -5.12 12.67 -21.60
N VAL A 108 -5.47 12.94 -20.33
CA VAL A 108 -5.42 14.28 -19.72
C VAL A 108 -3.99 14.77 -19.57
N THR A 109 -3.10 13.90 -19.07
CA THR A 109 -1.75 14.33 -18.69
C THR A 109 -0.72 14.18 -19.81
N GLY A 110 -0.94 13.27 -20.76
CA GLY A 110 0.06 12.80 -21.72
C GLY A 110 1.16 11.94 -21.09
N GLY A 111 1.02 11.56 -19.82
CA GLY A 111 1.99 10.80 -19.04
C GLY A 111 1.84 9.28 -19.16
N SER A 112 2.81 8.54 -18.62
CA SER A 112 2.75 7.07 -18.50
C SER A 112 2.31 6.60 -17.12
N GLY A 113 2.88 7.19 -16.06
CA GLY A 113 2.67 6.78 -14.66
C GLY A 113 3.41 5.51 -14.23
N PHE A 114 3.90 4.69 -15.17
CA PHE A 114 4.65 3.46 -14.88
C PHE A 114 6.01 3.48 -15.60
N ASN A 115 7.04 2.94 -14.95
CA ASN A 115 8.36 2.74 -15.56
C ASN A 115 9.00 1.40 -15.21
N VAL A 116 8.99 1.00 -13.94
CA VAL A 116 9.53 -0.28 -13.47
C VAL A 116 8.52 -1.01 -12.60
N ALA A 117 8.60 -2.34 -12.59
CA ALA A 117 7.84 -3.13 -11.66
C ALA A 117 8.29 -2.86 -10.22
N MET A 118 7.33 -2.95 -9.29
CA MET A 118 7.55 -2.63 -7.89
C MET A 118 6.79 -3.60 -6.99
N MET A 119 7.40 -3.96 -5.87
CA MET A 119 6.71 -4.53 -4.72
C MET A 119 7.00 -3.72 -3.46
N ILE A 120 5.99 -3.60 -2.59
CA ILE A 120 6.17 -3.15 -1.21
C ILE A 120 5.89 -4.35 -0.31
N VAL A 121 6.88 -4.73 0.51
CA VAL A 121 6.84 -5.94 1.32
C VAL A 121 7.02 -5.59 2.80
N PRO A 122 5.96 -5.65 3.61
CA PRO A 122 6.06 -5.55 5.06
C PRO A 122 6.88 -6.70 5.67
N SER A 123 7.56 -6.50 6.79
CA SER A 123 8.32 -7.55 7.50
C SER A 123 7.45 -8.64 8.10
N SER A 124 6.17 -8.33 8.31
CA SER A 124 5.12 -9.26 8.72
C SER A 124 3.77 -8.77 8.21
N GLY A 125 2.80 -9.67 8.07
CA GLY A 125 1.50 -9.39 7.47
C GLY A 125 1.17 -10.42 6.40
N GLY A 126 0.13 -10.13 5.61
CA GLY A 126 -0.33 -11.03 4.57
C GLY A 126 0.49 -10.98 3.27
N GLY A 127 0.46 -12.07 2.51
CA GLY A 127 0.90 -12.11 1.12
C GLY A 127 -0.01 -11.27 0.19
N PRO A 128 0.30 -11.19 -1.11
CA PRO A 128 -0.44 -10.36 -2.07
C PRO A 128 -1.94 -10.65 -2.14
N SER A 129 -2.35 -11.90 -1.95
CA SER A 129 -3.75 -12.32 -1.97
C SER A 129 -4.49 -12.13 -0.65
N SER A 130 -3.83 -11.60 0.38
CA SER A 130 -4.45 -11.35 1.68
C SER A 130 -5.51 -10.24 1.59
N THR A 131 -6.55 -10.37 2.40
CA THR A 131 -7.57 -9.32 2.60
C THR A 131 -7.21 -8.34 3.72
N GLU A 132 -6.08 -8.56 4.40
CA GLU A 132 -5.61 -7.67 5.46
C GLU A 132 -5.08 -6.35 4.90
N THR A 133 -5.17 -5.29 5.69
CA THR A 133 -4.59 -3.99 5.31
C THR A 133 -3.06 -4.02 5.31
N CYS A 134 -2.43 -4.80 6.20
CA CYS A 134 -0.98 -4.97 6.22
C CYS A 134 -0.60 -6.19 5.38
N ARG A 135 -0.26 -5.98 4.10
CA ARG A 135 0.07 -7.03 3.15
C ARG A 135 1.09 -6.58 2.10
N VAL A 136 1.60 -7.55 1.33
CA VAL A 136 2.43 -7.25 0.15
C VAL A 136 1.59 -6.56 -0.93
N LEU A 137 2.12 -5.48 -1.51
CA LEU A 137 1.57 -4.86 -2.73
C LEU A 137 2.47 -5.16 -3.91
N ARG A 138 1.88 -5.57 -5.04
CA ARG A 138 2.60 -6.00 -6.23
C ARG A 138 2.08 -5.28 -7.47
N CYS A 139 2.94 -4.47 -8.07
CA CYS A 139 2.71 -3.83 -9.35
C CYS A 139 3.78 -4.20 -10.37
N LEU A 140 3.57 -5.27 -11.14
CA LEU A 140 4.58 -5.74 -12.10
C LEU A 140 4.42 -5.23 -13.52
N HIS A 141 3.32 -4.55 -13.81
CA HIS A 141 3.03 -3.98 -15.12
C HIS A 141 2.14 -2.75 -14.98
N ASP A 142 2.12 -1.95 -16.02
CA ASP A 142 1.17 -0.84 -16.17
C ASP A 142 -0.28 -1.36 -16.05
N GLY A 143 -1.10 -0.68 -15.26
CA GLY A 143 -2.47 -1.12 -14.93
C GLY A 143 -2.59 -2.26 -13.92
N CYS A 144 -1.55 -2.55 -13.15
CA CYS A 144 -1.56 -3.55 -12.06
C CYS A 144 -2.67 -3.30 -11.02
N GLU A 145 -3.26 -4.34 -10.45
CA GLU A 145 -4.39 -4.17 -9.54
C GLU A 145 -4.03 -3.46 -8.23
N ASP A 146 -2.86 -3.70 -7.64
CA ASP A 146 -2.51 -3.16 -6.32
C ASP A 146 -2.18 -1.65 -6.31
N ALA A 147 -2.11 -0.99 -7.48
CA ALA A 147 -1.71 0.41 -7.55
C ALA A 147 -2.88 1.37 -7.77
N TYR A 148 -2.69 2.61 -7.32
CA TYR A 148 -3.48 3.76 -7.75
C TYR A 148 -3.32 4.00 -9.25
N HIS A 149 -4.43 4.03 -9.97
CA HIS A 149 -4.50 4.34 -11.41
C HIS A 149 -4.97 5.77 -11.67
N PHE A 150 -5.76 6.29 -10.74
CA PHE A 150 -6.31 7.63 -10.74
C PHE A 150 -6.56 8.09 -9.30
N PRO A 151 -6.73 9.40 -9.05
CA PRO A 151 -6.87 9.97 -7.71
C PRO A 151 -7.91 9.32 -6.78
N ASP A 152 -9.12 9.08 -7.28
CA ASP A 152 -10.26 8.64 -6.47
C ASP A 152 -10.29 7.10 -6.29
N GLN A 153 -9.25 6.55 -5.65
CA GLN A 153 -9.11 5.11 -5.41
C GLN A 153 -8.64 4.76 -3.98
N ASP A 154 -9.24 5.37 -2.95
CA ASP A 154 -8.90 5.17 -1.53
C ASP A 154 -8.79 3.73 -1.02
N ALA A 155 -9.35 2.76 -1.74
CA ALA A 155 -9.22 1.34 -1.44
C ALA A 155 -7.80 0.78 -1.72
N ARG A 156 -6.94 1.54 -2.41
CA ARG A 156 -5.55 1.18 -2.73
C ARG A 156 -4.57 1.56 -1.63
N THR A 157 -4.96 2.38 -0.64
CA THR A 157 -4.11 2.63 0.54
C THR A 157 -4.18 1.48 1.53
N HIS A 158 -3.01 1.02 1.94
CA HIS A 158 -2.78 0.00 2.93
C HIS A 158 -2.13 0.57 4.19
N SER A 159 -2.15 -0.19 5.29
CA SER A 159 -1.59 0.26 6.56
C SER A 159 -1.03 -0.87 7.39
N CYS A 160 0.09 -0.64 8.06
CA CYS A 160 0.64 -1.51 9.10
C CYS A 160 0.89 -0.70 10.38
N SER A 161 1.17 -1.40 11.48
CA SER A 161 1.72 -0.77 12.68
C SER A 161 3.09 -0.14 12.38
N ALA A 162 3.43 0.99 13.02
CA ALA A 162 4.67 1.71 12.70
C ALA A 162 5.97 0.95 13.05
N GLU A 163 5.89 -0.11 13.86
CA GLU A 163 7.05 -0.97 14.15
C GLU A 163 7.39 -1.94 13.03
N ILE A 164 6.50 -2.09 12.03
CA ILE A 164 6.74 -2.93 10.87
C ILE A 164 7.78 -2.28 9.97
N GLU A 165 8.79 -3.06 9.59
CA GLU A 165 9.80 -2.64 8.62
C GLU A 165 9.33 -3.03 7.22
N PHE A 166 9.81 -2.33 6.19
CA PHE A 166 9.38 -2.55 4.82
C PHE A 166 10.56 -2.73 3.87
N GLN A 167 10.38 -3.55 2.83
CA GLN A 167 11.20 -3.49 1.61
C GLN A 167 10.41 -2.84 0.48
N VAL A 168 11.04 -1.93 -0.25
CA VAL A 168 10.58 -1.45 -1.56
C VAL A 168 11.50 -2.07 -2.59
N ILE A 169 10.98 -3.02 -3.36
CA ILE A 169 11.75 -3.80 -4.33
C ILE A 169 11.48 -3.23 -5.72
N PHE A 170 12.51 -2.68 -6.34
CA PHE A 170 12.47 -2.15 -7.71
C PHE A 170 12.89 -3.21 -8.73
N CYS A 171 12.23 -3.20 -9.89
CA CYS A 171 12.27 -4.28 -10.88
C CYS A 171 11.96 -5.65 -10.25
N ALA A 172 10.84 -5.67 -9.54
CA ALA A 172 10.35 -6.82 -8.79
C ALA A 172 9.97 -8.05 -9.64
N GLU A 173 9.90 -7.93 -10.96
CA GLU A 173 9.79 -9.07 -11.87
C GLU A 173 11.03 -9.99 -11.84
N ASN A 174 12.16 -9.47 -11.36
CA ASN A 174 13.40 -10.24 -11.16
C ASN A 174 13.49 -10.85 -9.74
N ALA A 175 12.48 -10.65 -8.89
CA ALA A 175 12.44 -11.26 -7.57
C ALA A 175 12.17 -12.78 -7.69
N PRO A 176 12.61 -13.60 -6.71
CA PRO A 176 12.24 -15.01 -6.66
C PRO A 176 10.72 -15.17 -6.68
N GLU A 177 10.22 -16.09 -7.49
CA GLU A 177 8.80 -16.42 -7.49
C GLU A 177 8.42 -17.04 -6.15
N THR A 178 7.44 -16.44 -5.48
CA THR A 178 6.93 -16.85 -4.18
C THR A 178 5.40 -16.87 -4.25
N THR A 179 4.80 -17.97 -3.78
CA THR A 179 3.35 -18.09 -3.58
C THR A 179 3.11 -18.40 -2.11
N SER A 180 3.22 -17.37 -1.28
CA SER A 180 2.99 -17.45 0.17
C SER A 180 1.88 -16.49 0.58
N ASP A 181 1.17 -16.89 1.63
CA ASP A 181 0.19 -16.07 2.34
C ASP A 181 0.84 -15.17 3.41
N SER A 182 2.17 -15.26 3.60
CA SER A 182 2.94 -14.44 4.54
C SER A 182 3.80 -13.40 3.81
N ALA A 183 3.79 -12.16 4.26
CA ALA A 183 4.61 -11.09 3.69
C ALA A 183 6.12 -11.35 3.82
N ALA A 184 6.55 -11.96 4.94
CA ALA A 184 7.97 -12.19 5.23
C ALA A 184 8.65 -13.08 4.17
N ASP A 185 7.90 -13.95 3.50
CA ASP A 185 8.46 -14.87 2.49
C ASP A 185 8.80 -14.16 1.16
N TYR A 186 8.34 -12.93 0.96
CA TYR A 186 8.66 -12.10 -0.21
C TYR A 186 9.89 -11.21 0.02
N TRP A 187 10.49 -11.24 1.22
CA TRP A 187 11.71 -10.48 1.49
C TRP A 187 12.88 -11.01 0.68
N VAL A 188 13.60 -10.10 0.04
CA VAL A 188 14.82 -10.44 -0.69
C VAL A 188 16.05 -10.08 0.13
N LYS A 189 17.08 -10.91 0.03
CA LYS A 189 18.39 -10.60 0.63
C LYS A 189 19.12 -9.63 -0.29
N ALA A 190 19.23 -8.39 0.14
CA ALA A 190 19.99 -7.37 -0.57
C ALA A 190 21.41 -7.26 0.01
N GLY A 191 22.42 -7.13 -0.86
CA GLY A 191 23.77 -6.76 -0.43
C GLY A 191 23.80 -5.33 0.11
N ASN A 192 24.73 -5.00 1.02
CA ASN A 192 24.84 -3.63 1.50
C ASN A 192 25.51 -2.75 0.43
N SER A 193 24.92 -1.61 0.09
CA SER A 193 25.56 -0.62 -0.79
C SER A 193 26.64 0.17 -0.02
N THR A 194 27.79 -0.43 0.25
CA THR A 194 29.01 0.33 0.56
C THR A 194 29.89 0.25 -0.68
N GLY A 195 30.02 1.37 -1.39
CA GLY A 195 30.68 1.43 -2.69
C GLY A 195 32.05 0.76 -2.71
N SER A 196 32.13 -0.36 -3.44
CA SER A 196 33.31 -0.77 -4.19
C SER A 196 32.86 -1.81 -5.20
N GLY A 197 32.99 -1.46 -6.48
CA GLY A 197 32.84 -2.43 -7.55
C GLY A 197 33.83 -3.57 -7.35
N SER A 198 33.33 -4.79 -7.41
CA SER A 198 34.14 -5.96 -7.73
C SER A 198 33.24 -6.96 -8.43
N THR A 199 33.56 -7.16 -9.70
CA THR A 199 33.20 -8.34 -10.47
C THR A 199 33.63 -9.60 -9.70
N SER A 200 32.80 -10.62 -9.71
CA SER A 200 33.22 -11.98 -9.42
C SER A 200 32.42 -12.92 -10.31
N ASP A 201 33.02 -13.17 -11.48
CA ASP A 201 32.83 -14.39 -12.23
C ASP A 201 33.35 -15.60 -11.44
N SER A 202 32.76 -16.75 -11.78
CA SER A 202 33.27 -18.11 -11.69
C SER A 202 32.81 -19.01 -10.54
N SER A 203 31.89 -19.88 -10.92
CA SER A 203 32.13 -21.33 -11.07
C SER A 203 32.36 -22.19 -9.83
N GLY A 204 31.50 -23.19 -9.70
CA GLY A 204 31.94 -24.57 -9.48
C GLY A 204 31.47 -25.19 -8.16
N GLY A 205 30.73 -26.30 -8.27
CA GLY A 205 30.57 -27.22 -7.14
C GLY A 205 29.33 -28.10 -7.19
N SER A 206 29.19 -28.95 -8.20
CA SER A 206 28.32 -30.13 -8.11
C SER A 206 28.67 -30.96 -6.87
N SER A 207 27.66 -31.37 -6.11
CA SER A 207 27.76 -32.51 -5.20
C SER A 207 26.47 -33.31 -5.29
N ASN A 208 26.61 -34.41 -6.02
CA ASN A 208 25.65 -35.49 -6.20
C ASN A 208 25.48 -36.24 -4.87
N SER A 209 24.25 -36.50 -4.43
CA SER A 209 23.96 -37.65 -3.57
C SER A 209 22.55 -38.13 -3.83
N SER A 210 22.52 -39.15 -4.68
CA SER A 210 21.45 -40.10 -4.92
C SER A 210 21.07 -40.86 -3.64
N SER A 211 19.77 -41.08 -3.46
CA SER A 211 19.24 -42.35 -2.95
C SER A 211 17.81 -42.54 -3.47
N GLN A 212 17.70 -43.38 -4.49
CA GLN A 212 16.46 -44.03 -4.90
C GLN A 212 16.03 -45.05 -3.84
N SER A 213 14.73 -45.26 -3.66
CA SER A 213 14.12 -46.59 -3.64
C SER A 213 12.63 -46.51 -3.96
N ASN A 214 12.24 -47.34 -4.91
CA ASN A 214 10.92 -47.48 -5.54
C ASN A 214 9.93 -48.29 -4.68
N SER A 215 8.63 -48.10 -4.90
CA SER A 215 7.75 -49.05 -5.64
C SER A 215 6.29 -49.03 -5.19
N ASN A 216 5.43 -48.80 -6.20
CA ASN A 216 4.02 -49.09 -6.43
C ASN A 216 3.21 -49.94 -5.44
N SER A 217 1.92 -49.61 -5.30
CA SER A 217 0.82 -50.44 -5.83
C SER A 217 -0.50 -49.66 -5.88
N ASP A 218 -1.19 -49.81 -7.01
CA ASP A 218 -2.56 -49.42 -7.32
C ASP A 218 -3.60 -50.05 -6.36
N VAL A 219 -4.80 -49.47 -6.26
CA VAL A 219 -6.10 -50.16 -6.50
C VAL A 219 -7.24 -49.13 -6.62
N GLU A 220 -8.04 -49.39 -7.65
CA GLU A 220 -9.23 -48.73 -8.20
C GLU A 220 -10.56 -49.15 -7.52
N SER A 221 -11.55 -48.25 -7.49
CA SER A 221 -13.01 -48.46 -7.77
C SER A 221 -13.85 -47.30 -7.18
N GLN A 222 -14.50 -46.43 -7.95
CA GLN A 222 -15.74 -46.57 -8.76
C GLN A 222 -17.09 -46.43 -8.00
N SER A 223 -17.99 -45.70 -8.69
CA SER A 223 -19.46 -45.56 -8.61
C SER A 223 -20.03 -44.40 -7.76
N ALA A 224 -20.55 -43.32 -8.37
CA ALA A 224 -21.87 -43.14 -9.04
C ALA A 224 -22.99 -42.87 -7.99
N THR A 225 -23.96 -41.96 -8.11
CA THR A 225 -24.72 -41.43 -9.25
C THR A 225 -25.51 -40.17 -8.79
N THR A 226 -25.80 -39.25 -9.70
CA THR A 226 -26.83 -38.17 -9.63
C THR A 226 -28.26 -38.78 -9.52
N PRO A 227 -29.28 -38.05 -9.03
CA PRO A 227 -30.14 -37.28 -9.95
C PRO A 227 -30.72 -35.94 -9.38
N GLU A 228 -30.91 -34.97 -10.27
CA GLU A 228 -31.97 -33.93 -10.22
C GLU A 228 -33.25 -34.52 -10.85
N PRO A 229 -34.49 -34.00 -10.63
CA PRO A 229 -34.96 -32.80 -11.36
C PRO A 229 -36.12 -31.96 -10.72
N SER A 230 -36.41 -30.83 -11.37
CA SER A 230 -37.75 -30.20 -11.64
C SER A 230 -38.36 -29.28 -10.56
N SER A 231 -38.48 -27.96 -10.76
CA SER A 231 -39.32 -27.14 -11.67
C SER A 231 -40.81 -26.99 -11.26
N ASN A 232 -41.24 -25.77 -10.88
CA ASN A 232 -42.16 -24.91 -11.66
C ASN A 232 -42.76 -23.71 -10.88
N LYS A 233 -42.85 -22.57 -11.61
CA LYS A 233 -43.78 -21.40 -11.65
C LYS A 233 -44.90 -21.34 -10.58
N GLU A 234 -45.35 -20.20 -10.06
CA GLU A 234 -45.86 -19.01 -10.79
C GLU A 234 -46.15 -17.82 -9.84
N LYS A 235 -46.04 -16.63 -10.45
CA LYS A 235 -46.57 -15.28 -10.14
C LYS A 235 -47.90 -15.24 -9.37
N THR A 236 -48.04 -14.28 -8.44
CA THR A 236 -49.23 -13.39 -8.32
C THR A 236 -48.92 -12.20 -7.39
N VAL A 237 -49.13 -11.00 -7.93
CA VAL A 237 -49.24 -9.71 -7.24
C VAL A 237 -50.62 -9.61 -6.60
N SER A 238 -50.73 -9.09 -5.38
CA SER A 238 -51.88 -8.26 -4.98
C SER A 238 -51.58 -7.40 -3.76
N THR A 239 -51.82 -6.11 -3.96
CA THR A 239 -51.86 -4.97 -3.04
C THR A 239 -53.01 -5.09 -2.05
N GLY A 240 -52.87 -4.56 -0.82
CA GLY A 240 -54.00 -4.35 0.09
C GLY A 240 -53.57 -3.90 1.49
N SER A 241 -53.91 -2.65 1.81
CA SER A 241 -53.53 -1.88 3.00
C SER A 241 -54.30 -2.24 4.28
N GLU A 242 -53.71 -1.77 5.39
CA GLU A 242 -54.33 -1.18 6.59
C GLU A 242 -54.95 -2.04 7.72
N ASP A 243 -54.35 -1.82 8.90
CA ASP A 243 -54.94 -1.57 10.22
C ASP A 243 -55.63 -2.67 11.05
N SER A 244 -54.88 -3.08 12.08
CA SER A 244 -55.15 -2.77 13.49
C SER A 244 -55.39 -3.95 14.46
N SER A 245 -54.78 -3.75 15.62
CA SER A 245 -55.07 -4.32 16.95
C SER A 245 -54.47 -5.70 17.29
N GLY A 246 -53.89 -5.76 18.50
CA GLY A 246 -53.75 -7.02 19.24
C GLY A 246 -52.32 -7.46 19.55
N THR A 247 -51.61 -6.70 20.38
CA THR A 247 -50.73 -7.14 21.48
C THR A 247 -49.98 -8.48 21.35
N SER A 248 -48.64 -8.39 21.26
CA SER A 248 -47.62 -9.16 22.03
C SER A 248 -46.39 -9.53 21.20
N ALA A 249 -45.44 -8.61 21.05
CA ALA A 249 -44.05 -8.92 20.73
C ALA A 249 -43.16 -7.71 21.06
N LEU A 250 -43.07 -7.37 22.34
CA LEU A 250 -41.88 -6.69 22.84
C LEU A 250 -40.82 -7.76 23.06
N VAL A 251 -39.59 -7.42 22.73
CA VAL A 251 -38.34 -8.21 22.73
C VAL A 251 -38.04 -8.79 21.34
N TYR A 252 -36.87 -8.39 20.80
CA TYR A 252 -36.23 -8.72 19.51
C TYR A 252 -36.23 -7.68 18.38
N VAL A 253 -36.53 -6.39 18.65
CA VAL A 253 -36.10 -5.29 17.76
C VAL A 253 -35.37 -4.22 18.56
N ALA A 254 -34.20 -4.57 19.09
CA ALA A 254 -33.28 -3.59 19.69
C ALA A 254 -31.80 -3.89 19.40
N ALA A 255 -31.45 -5.11 18.99
CA ALA A 255 -30.06 -5.47 18.68
C ALA A 255 -29.65 -5.10 17.23
N GLY A 256 -30.57 -5.13 16.26
CA GLY A 256 -30.24 -4.87 14.85
C GLY A 256 -30.00 -3.39 14.52
N VAL A 257 -30.73 -2.47 15.17
CA VAL A 257 -30.58 -1.03 14.92
C VAL A 257 -29.35 -0.47 15.62
N ALA A 258 -28.99 -0.97 16.81
CA ALA A 258 -27.80 -0.53 17.51
C ALA A 258 -26.51 -0.94 16.77
N ALA A 259 -26.43 -2.15 16.23
CA ALA A 259 -25.26 -2.60 15.46
C ALA A 259 -25.10 -1.84 14.13
N ALA A 260 -26.20 -1.58 13.40
CA ALA A 260 -26.17 -0.80 12.17
C ALA A 260 -25.80 0.67 12.43
N VAL A 261 -26.33 1.28 13.49
CA VAL A 261 -25.97 2.66 13.86
C VAL A 261 -24.53 2.74 14.34
N VAL A 262 -24.02 1.75 15.10
CA VAL A 262 -22.61 1.71 15.51
C VAL A 262 -21.69 1.50 14.32
N ALA A 263 -22.04 0.64 13.36
CA ALA A 263 -21.26 0.44 12.14
C ALA A 263 -21.28 1.67 11.22
N LEU A 264 -22.43 2.36 11.08
CA LEU A 264 -22.53 3.61 10.32
C LEU A 264 -21.82 4.78 11.01
N VAL A 265 -21.87 4.85 12.34
CA VAL A 265 -21.13 5.86 13.12
C VAL A 265 -19.63 5.56 13.10
N ALA A 266 -19.21 4.30 13.14
CA ALA A 266 -17.81 3.91 12.98
C ALA A 266 -17.29 4.16 11.56
N ALA A 267 -18.07 3.80 10.54
CA ALA A 267 -17.76 4.12 9.14
C ALA A 267 -17.70 5.64 8.92
N ALA A 268 -18.64 6.41 9.46
CA ALA A 268 -18.61 7.86 9.41
C ALA A 268 -17.45 8.46 10.23
N PHE A 269 -17.06 7.87 11.37
CA PHE A 269 -15.88 8.29 12.12
C PHE A 269 -14.59 7.99 11.36
N VAL A 270 -14.51 6.85 10.67
CA VAL A 270 -13.37 6.46 9.82
C VAL A 270 -13.30 7.36 8.58
N PHE A 271 -14.42 7.61 7.91
CA PHE A 271 -14.50 8.52 6.76
C PHE A 271 -14.16 9.96 7.17
N LYS A 272 -14.72 10.43 8.29
CA LYS A 272 -14.47 11.78 8.81
C LYS A 272 -13.06 11.94 9.38
N ARG A 273 -12.42 10.88 9.92
CA ARG A 273 -10.99 10.89 10.28
C ARG A 273 -10.10 10.90 9.05
N ARG A 274 -10.41 10.13 8.00
CA ARG A 274 -9.67 10.11 6.74
C ARG A 274 -9.68 11.49 6.06
N HIS A 275 -10.84 12.15 6.00
CA HIS A 275 -10.93 13.55 5.54
C HIS A 275 -10.29 14.56 6.49
N ALA A 276 -10.39 14.36 7.81
CA ALA A 276 -9.75 15.26 8.77
C ALA A 276 -8.22 15.16 8.71
N ILE A 277 -7.65 14.02 8.35
CA ILE A 277 -6.21 13.89 8.10
C ILE A 277 -5.86 14.72 6.88
N ALA A 278 -6.50 14.51 5.72
CA ALA A 278 -6.27 15.31 4.51
C ALA A 278 -6.41 16.84 4.75
N PHE A 279 -7.40 17.28 5.53
CA PHE A 279 -7.62 18.70 5.86
C PHE A 279 -6.70 19.25 6.98
N TRP A 280 -6.29 18.42 7.94
CA TRP A 280 -5.32 18.79 8.99
C TRP A 280 -3.90 18.96 8.41
N TRP A 281 -3.57 18.24 7.35
CA TRP A 281 -2.33 18.39 6.59
C TRP A 281 -2.21 19.77 5.91
N GLU A 282 -3.31 20.34 5.42
CA GLU A 282 -3.32 21.64 4.73
C GLU A 282 -3.13 22.85 5.68
N THR A 283 -3.55 22.72 6.94
CA THR A 283 -3.52 23.84 7.91
C THR A 283 -2.21 23.97 8.69
N ARG A 284 -1.38 22.92 8.78
CA ARG A 284 -0.14 22.96 9.59
C ARG A 284 1.12 23.36 8.82
N ASN A 285 1.10 23.30 7.49
CA ASN A 285 2.24 23.66 6.61
C ASN A 285 2.05 24.95 5.79
N TYR A 286 1.01 25.75 6.09
CA TYR A 286 0.79 27.04 5.44
C TYR A 286 1.83 28.09 5.92
N GLN A 287 3.02 28.11 5.32
CA GLN A 287 3.86 29.30 5.29
C GLN A 287 3.45 30.14 4.08
N LYS A 288 2.95 31.35 4.38
CA LYS A 288 2.54 32.33 3.39
C LYS A 288 3.74 32.78 2.55
N HIS A 289 3.92 32.19 1.36
CA HIS A 289 4.86 32.69 0.35
C HIS A 289 4.10 33.14 -0.90
N GLU A 290 4.54 34.30 -1.42
CA GLU A 290 4.06 35.04 -2.60
C GLU A 290 4.08 34.22 -3.91
N PRO A 291 3.28 34.62 -4.93
CA PRO A 291 2.74 33.71 -5.93
C PRO A 291 3.83 33.18 -6.85
N ARG A 292 3.99 31.85 -6.87
CA ARG A 292 4.99 31.15 -7.67
C ARG A 292 4.30 30.24 -8.68
N SER A 293 4.94 30.16 -9.86
CA SER A 293 4.56 29.42 -11.08
C SER A 293 3.94 28.05 -10.84
N SER A 294 3.01 27.70 -11.73
CA SER A 294 2.10 26.54 -11.80
C SER A 294 2.72 25.13 -11.80
N ASP A 295 3.88 24.92 -11.18
CA ASP A 295 4.61 23.64 -11.15
C ASP A 295 4.44 22.86 -9.82
N GLU A 296 3.36 23.12 -9.08
CA GLU A 296 3.07 22.49 -7.78
C GLU A 296 1.76 21.70 -7.87
N LEU A 297 1.81 20.52 -8.49
CA LEU A 297 0.73 19.53 -8.47
C LEU A 297 1.28 18.21 -7.95
N GLY A 298 1.45 18.17 -6.65
CA GLY A 298 1.78 16.96 -5.89
C GLY A 298 0.81 16.73 -4.75
N PHE A 299 -0.48 17.03 -4.93
CA PHE A 299 -1.63 16.50 -4.20
C PHE A 299 -2.91 16.84 -4.99
N VAL A 300 -3.87 15.92 -5.02
CA VAL A 300 -5.15 16.06 -5.71
C VAL A 300 -5.94 17.20 -5.06
N ARG A 301 -6.15 18.30 -5.81
CA ARG A 301 -7.12 19.33 -5.42
C ARG A 301 -8.53 18.82 -5.66
N ILE A 302 -9.37 18.87 -4.64
CA ILE A 302 -10.83 18.91 -4.81
C ILE A 302 -11.17 20.35 -5.20
N SER A 303 -11.80 20.54 -6.36
CA SER A 303 -12.42 21.82 -6.69
C SER A 303 -13.70 21.99 -5.88
N ASP A 304 -13.75 23.05 -5.08
CA ASP A 304 -15.01 23.61 -4.58
C ASP A 304 -15.81 24.15 -5.78
N ASP A 305 -16.81 23.41 -6.25
CA ASP A 305 -17.98 24.03 -6.87
C ASP A 305 -19.19 23.07 -6.89
N ALA A 306 -19.95 23.08 -5.79
CA ALA A 306 -21.36 22.70 -5.76
C ALA A 306 -21.99 23.08 -4.41
N MET A 307 -22.24 24.39 -4.21
CA MET A 307 -23.21 24.88 -3.23
C MET A 307 -24.22 25.76 -3.96
N ILE A 308 -25.35 25.15 -4.34
CA ILE A 308 -26.69 25.75 -4.18
C ILE A 308 -27.46 24.80 -3.27
#